data_AF-A0AB37VAL2-F1
#
_entry.id   AF-A0AB37VAL2-F1
#
_cell.length_a   1.000
_cell.length_b   1.000
_cell.length_c   1.000
_cell.angle_alpha   90.00
_cell.angle_beta   90.00
_cell.angle_gamma   90.00
#
_symmetry.space_group_name_H-M   'P 1'
#
loop_
_entity.id
_entity.type
_entity.pdbx_description
1 polymer ?
#
loop_
_entity_poly.entity_id
_entity_poly.type
_entity_poly.pdbx_seq_one_letter_code
_entity_poly.pdbx_strand_id
1 'polypeptide(L)'
;MTCLFAPSLEQQRAEQQEKINALLELMKADGISPTELLNSERALAGKTVKKRKPREAKYRFIDQNGEEKTWTGQGRTPKPIASALANGKSLDDFLI
;
A
#
# COMPACT_ATOMS: atom_id res chain seq x y z
N MET A 1 29.67 24.15 -30.96
CA MET A 1 30.07 22.93 -30.23
C MET A 1 30.01 23.21 -28.74
N THR A 2 28.88 22.97 -28.10
CA THR A 2 28.74 23.03 -26.64
C THR A 2 29.06 21.64 -26.10
N CYS A 3 30.29 21.45 -25.60
CA CYS A 3 30.61 20.25 -24.84
C CYS A 3 29.80 20.26 -23.54
N LEU A 4 28.91 19.29 -23.43
CA LEU A 4 28.20 18.91 -22.22
C LEU A 4 29.25 18.56 -21.15
N PHE A 5 29.39 19.42 -20.15
CA PHE A 5 30.20 19.18 -18.96
C PHE A 5 29.44 18.18 -18.07
N ALA A 6 29.47 16.90 -18.44
CA ALA A 6 28.99 15.85 -17.56
C ALA A 6 29.96 15.76 -16.36
N PRO A 7 29.48 15.86 -15.11
CA PRO A 7 30.35 15.70 -13.95
C PRO A 7 31.03 14.33 -14.03
N SER A 8 32.35 14.30 -13.87
CA SER A 8 33.10 13.05 -13.86
C SER A 8 32.58 12.15 -12.74
N LEU A 9 32.51 10.85 -12.98
CA LEU A 9 32.04 9.85 -12.02
C LEU A 9 32.77 9.93 -10.66
N GLU A 10 34.02 10.41 -10.67
CA GLU A 10 34.82 10.69 -9.46
C GLU A 10 34.27 11.87 -8.64
N GLN A 11 33.87 12.96 -9.31
CA GLN A 11 33.26 14.12 -8.65
C GLN A 11 31.91 13.74 -8.06
N GLN A 12 31.10 12.98 -8.79
CA GLN A 12 29.83 12.50 -8.27
C GLN A 12 30.03 11.63 -7.02
N ARG A 13 31.06 10.78 -6.97
CA ARG A 13 31.38 9.99 -5.76
C ARG A 13 31.84 10.85 -4.61
N ALA A 14 32.70 11.84 -4.86
CA ALA A 14 33.15 12.76 -3.83
C ALA A 14 31.99 13.55 -3.22
N GLU A 15 31.13 14.14 -4.06
CA GLU A 15 29.95 14.88 -3.62
C GLU A 15 28.97 14.00 -2.83
N GLN A 16 28.80 12.73 -3.23
CA GLN A 16 27.97 11.78 -2.47
C GLN A 16 28.60 11.46 -1.11
N GLN A 17 29.92 11.26 -1.05
CA GLN A 17 30.62 10.96 0.20
C GLN A 17 30.56 12.13 1.19
N GLU A 18 30.70 13.36 0.71
CA GLU A 18 30.56 14.57 1.53
C GLU A 18 29.14 14.68 2.11
N LYS A 19 28.11 14.43 1.29
CA LYS A 19 26.71 14.40 1.75
C LYS A 19 26.48 13.32 2.80
N ILE A 20 27.04 12.12 2.59
CA ILE A 20 26.93 11.01 3.55
C ILE A 20 27.58 11.39 4.88
N ASN A 21 28.76 12.00 4.86
CA ASN A 21 29.46 12.41 6.07
C ASN A 21 28.68 13.50 6.82
N ALA A 22 28.18 14.52 6.12
CA ALA A 22 27.37 15.58 6.71
C ALA A 22 26.09 15.04 7.37
N LEU A 23 25.40 14.11 6.71
CA LEU A 23 24.22 13.44 7.28
C LEU A 23 24.56 12.59 8.49
N LEU A 24 25.73 11.92 8.48
CA LEU A 24 26.20 11.09 9.58
C LEU A 24 26.55 11.93 10.82
N GLU A 25 27.10 13.13 10.65
CA GLU A 25 27.31 14.07 11.75
C GLU A 25 26.00 14.57 12.35
N LEU A 26 25.02 14.93 11.52
CA LEU A 26 23.69 15.33 11.97
C LEU A 26 22.98 14.20 12.73
N MET A 27 23.00 12.97 12.20
CA MET A 27 22.42 11.79 12.87
C MET A 27 23.05 11.53 14.24
N LYS A 28 24.37 11.70 14.37
CA LYS A 28 25.06 11.59 15.65
C LYS A 28 24.64 12.68 16.64
N ALA A 29 24.43 13.91 16.17
CA ALA A 29 23.97 15.02 17.01
C ALA A 29 22.56 14.78 17.58
N ASP A 30 21.67 14.18 16.79
CA ASP A 30 20.34 13.73 17.22
C ASP A 30 20.37 12.43 18.06
N GLY A 31 21.56 11.82 18.24
CA GLY A 31 21.72 10.58 18.99
C GLY A 31 21.17 9.33 18.30
N ILE A 32 20.93 9.39 16.99
CA ILE A 32 20.36 8.31 16.19
C ILE A 32 21.51 7.52 15.54
N SER A 33 21.66 6.24 15.91
CA SER A 33 22.64 5.35 15.27
C SER A 33 22.13 4.87 13.90
N PRO A 34 22.97 4.81 12.84
CA PRO A 34 22.59 4.25 11.54
C PRO A 34 22.06 2.81 11.64
N THR A 35 22.57 2.04 12.61
CA THR A 35 22.11 0.67 12.86
C THR A 35 20.74 0.63 13.50
N GLU A 36 20.41 1.58 14.38
CA GLU A 36 19.07 1.67 14.97
C GLU A 36 18.04 2.14 13.95
N LEU A 37 18.40 3.08 13.07
CA LEU A 37 17.53 3.50 11.97
C LEU A 37 17.24 2.33 11.02
N LEU A 38 18.26 1.62 10.56
CA LEU A 38 18.08 0.45 9.70
C LEU A 38 17.32 -0.68 10.39
N ASN A 39 17.55 -0.89 11.70
CA ASN A 39 16.82 -1.87 12.48
C ASN A 39 15.37 -1.44 12.72
N SER A 40 15.09 -0.15 12.88
CA SER A 40 13.74 0.39 12.98
C SER A 40 12.98 0.22 11.66
N GLU A 41 13.62 0.49 10.52
CA GLU A 41 13.05 0.20 9.19
C GLU A 41 12.84 -1.29 8.97
N ARG A 42 13.79 -2.13 9.39
CA ARG A 42 13.64 -3.60 9.32
C ARG A 42 12.57 -4.12 10.29
N ALA A 43 12.37 -3.47 11.44
CA ALA A 43 11.28 -3.79 12.36
C ALA A 43 9.91 -3.34 11.83
N LEU A 44 9.87 -2.24 11.05
CA LEU A 44 8.68 -1.77 10.34
C LEU A 44 8.39 -2.66 9.11
N ALA A 45 9.40 -3.07 8.35
CA ALA A 45 9.28 -4.00 7.23
C ALA A 45 9.04 -5.45 7.69
N GLY A 46 9.49 -5.79 8.90
CA GLY A 46 9.31 -7.07 9.58
C GLY A 46 7.97 -7.21 10.32
N LYS A 47 7.17 -6.14 10.39
CA LYS A 47 5.71 -6.25 10.61
C LYS A 47 5.09 -6.83 9.35
N THR A 48 5.42 -8.09 9.10
CA THR A 48 4.58 -9.02 8.37
C THR A 48 3.17 -8.81 8.89
N VAL A 49 2.33 -8.26 8.02
CA VAL A 49 0.91 -8.02 8.26
C VAL A 49 0.32 -9.38 8.66
N LYS A 50 0.21 -9.64 9.95
CA LYS A 50 -0.44 -10.84 10.47
C LYS A 50 -1.92 -10.72 10.09
N LYS A 51 -2.28 -11.54 9.08
CA LYS A 51 -3.59 -12.12 8.77
C LYS A 51 -4.79 -11.18 8.67
N ARG A 52 -5.46 -11.24 7.53
CA ARG A 52 -6.87 -11.66 7.51
C ARG A 52 -7.02 -12.76 6.46
N LYS A 53 -7.62 -13.91 6.83
CA LYS A 53 -8.20 -14.82 5.83
C LYS A 53 -9.11 -13.93 4.95
N PRO A 54 -9.06 -14.02 3.61
CA PRO A 54 -10.02 -13.29 2.79
C PRO A 54 -11.41 -13.61 3.34
N ARG A 55 -12.11 -12.58 3.82
CA ARG A 55 -13.50 -12.77 4.26
C ARG A 55 -14.23 -13.32 3.06
N GLU A 56 -14.81 -14.49 3.22
CA GLU A 56 -15.63 -15.13 2.21
C GLU A 56 -16.65 -14.09 1.75
N ALA A 57 -16.69 -13.81 0.45
CA ALA A 57 -17.70 -12.93 -0.10
C ALA A 57 -19.05 -13.43 0.39
N LYS A 58 -19.83 -12.58 1.08
CA LYS A 58 -21.05 -13.04 1.72
C LYS A 58 -22.20 -13.12 0.72
N TYR A 59 -22.20 -12.26 -0.30
CA TYR A 59 -23.26 -12.20 -1.29
C TYR A 59 -22.71 -12.18 -2.72
N ARG A 60 -23.31 -12.91 -3.66
CA ARG A 60 -23.04 -12.82 -5.11
C ARG A 60 -24.28 -12.32 -5.84
N PHE A 61 -24.12 -11.30 -6.69
CA PHE A 61 -25.21 -10.70 -7.45
C PHE A 61 -24.79 -10.46 -8.89
N ILE A 62 -25.76 -10.43 -9.81
CA ILE A 62 -25.55 -10.07 -11.22
C ILE A 62 -25.85 -8.58 -11.37
N ASP A 63 -24.88 -7.83 -11.88
CA ASP A 63 -25.06 -6.41 -12.18
C ASP A 63 -25.93 -6.20 -13.42
N GLN A 64 -26.38 -4.97 -13.67
CA GLN A 64 -27.17 -4.63 -14.87
C GLN A 64 -26.41 -4.92 -16.19
N ASN A 65 -25.08 -5.08 -16.10
CA ASN A 65 -24.20 -5.45 -17.21
C ASN A 65 -24.04 -6.97 -17.40
N GLY A 66 -24.73 -7.80 -16.63
CA GLY A 66 -24.61 -9.26 -16.68
C GLY A 66 -23.35 -9.81 -15.99
N GLU A 67 -22.58 -8.96 -15.29
CA GLU A 67 -21.37 -9.36 -14.58
C GLU A 67 -21.69 -9.87 -13.17
N GLU A 68 -21.13 -11.01 -12.80
CA GLU A 68 -21.18 -11.51 -11.42
C GLU A 68 -20.23 -10.71 -10.52
N LYS A 69 -20.79 -10.00 -9.54
CA LYS A 69 -20.03 -9.26 -8.53
C LYS A 69 -20.34 -9.78 -7.14
N THR A 70 -19.34 -9.70 -6.27
CA THR A 70 -19.46 -10.11 -4.87
C THR A 70 -19.56 -8.89 -3.96
N TRP A 71 -20.44 -8.97 -2.96
CA TRP A 71 -20.59 -7.95 -1.94
C TRP A 71 -20.33 -8.55 -0.56
N THR A 72 -19.44 -7.91 0.19
CA THR A 72 -19.06 -8.32 1.54
C THR A 72 -20.05 -7.85 2.61
N GLY A 73 -21.10 -7.13 2.23
CA GLY A 73 -22.05 -6.49 3.16
C GLY A 73 -21.49 -5.23 3.83
N GLN A 74 -20.34 -4.72 3.37
CA GLN A 74 -19.70 -3.52 3.91
C GLN A 74 -19.90 -2.33 2.94
N GLY A 75 -20.44 -1.22 3.43
CA GLY A 75 -20.65 0.01 2.66
C GLY A 75 -22.01 0.10 1.95
N ARG A 76 -22.09 0.89 0.86
CA ARG A 76 -23.34 1.08 0.10
C ARG A 76 -23.81 -0.25 -0.51
N THR A 77 -25.08 -0.58 -0.30
CA THR A 77 -25.75 -1.71 -0.93
C THR A 77 -25.77 -1.54 -2.45
N PRO A 78 -25.30 -2.53 -3.22
CA PRO A 78 -25.31 -2.44 -4.68
C PRO A 78 -26.76 -2.41 -5.20
N LYS A 79 -26.99 -1.64 -6.28
CA LYS A 79 -28.29 -1.47 -6.95
C LYS A 79 -29.08 -2.78 -7.15
N PRO A 80 -28.48 -3.87 -7.66
CA PRO A 80 -29.20 -5.13 -7.85
C PRO A 80 -29.70 -5.74 -6.53
N ILE A 81 -28.91 -5.68 -5.46
CA ILE A 81 -29.35 -6.13 -4.13
C ILE A 81 -30.43 -5.20 -3.58
N ALA A 82 -30.27 -3.88 -3.71
CA ALA A 82 -31.29 -2.91 -3.27
C ALA A 82 -32.63 -3.12 -4.00
N SER A 83 -32.57 -3.41 -5.30
CA SER A 83 -33.76 -3.75 -6.10
C SER A 83 -34.38 -5.06 -5.65
N ALA A 84 -33.57 -6.10 -5.39
CA ALA A 84 -34.08 -7.38 -4.88
C ALA A 84 -34.75 -7.24 -3.51
N LEU A 85 -34.17 -6.46 -2.60
CA LEU A 85 -34.76 -6.12 -1.31
C LEU A 85 -36.09 -5.37 -1.49
N ALA A 86 -36.17 -4.44 -2.44
CA ALA A 86 -37.42 -3.73 -2.77
C ALA A 86 -38.49 -4.65 -3.39
N ASN A 87 -38.08 -5.70 -4.10
CA ASN A 87 -38.96 -6.75 -4.61
C ASN A 87 -39.38 -7.79 -3.55
N GLY A 88 -38.99 -7.58 -2.28
CA GLY A 88 -39.36 -8.47 -1.17
C GLY A 88 -38.49 -9.73 -1.08
N LYS A 89 -37.36 -9.81 -1.80
CA LYS A 89 -36.39 -10.88 -1.62
C LYS A 89 -35.50 -10.61 -0.42
N SER A 90 -35.18 -11.66 0.34
CA SER A 90 -34.23 -11.58 1.43
C SER A 90 -32.79 -11.53 0.92
N LEU A 91 -31.92 -10.86 1.68
CA LEU A 91 -30.49 -10.80 1.41
C LEU A 91 -29.87 -12.21 1.35
N ASP A 92 -30.46 -13.17 2.06
CA ASP A 92 -30.08 -14.57 2.11
C ASP A 92 -30.20 -15.33 0.76
N ASP A 93 -31.01 -14.84 -0.20
CA ASP A 93 -31.09 -15.41 -1.56
C ASP A 93 -29.78 -15.22 -2.34
N PHE A 94 -29.00 -14.21 -1.96
CA PHE A 94 -27.71 -13.88 -2.57
C PHE A 94 -26.54 -14.49 -1.81
N LEU A 95 -26.78 -15.21 -0.71
CA LEU A 95 -25.74 -15.81 0.12
C LEU A 95 -25.04 -16.92 -0.67
N ILE A 96 -23.70 -16.90 -0.66
CA ILE A 96 -22.86 -17.97 -1.22
C ILE A 96 -22.28 -18.85 -0.13
#